data_AF-A0A2U1T7G9-F1
#
_entry.id   AF-A0A2U1T7G9-F1
#
_cell.length_a   1.000
_cell.length_b   1.000
_cell.length_c   1.000
_cell.angle_alpha   90.00
_cell.angle_beta   90.00
_cell.angle_gamma   90.00
#
_symmetry.space_group_name_H-M   'P 1'
#
loop_
_entity.id
_entity.type
_entity.pdbx_description
1 polymer ?
#
loop_
_entity_poly.entity_id
_entity_poly.type
_entity_poly.pdbx_seq_one_letter_code
_entity_poly.pdbx_strand_id
1 'polypeptide(L)'
;MTAPSAPSLKTSASSWCAEMPAAHDYWDRLGVSDDPLIDRTDSAFARGLPSWPTGYERYRIIRTWQSLIIATEGLFPRGLECYLELPHAEGILRGQVEHQWHLSLLSSFASGIATGALLPLPAATALPAPPSAPLNLYGELQGRLIVPVLIDVHVPSRPAHHEGIRYVPLTPITPEEFEHVRAGGLEDVMRIRREAKTHHVVVDSREVTDGFIAQLPASPDSR
;
A
#
# COMPACT_ATOMS: atom_id res chain seq x y z
N MET A 1 -1.00 -24.90 -30.04
CA MET A 1 -1.34 -23.67 -29.29
C MET A 1 -0.25 -23.45 -28.26
N THR A 2 0.70 -22.58 -28.56
CA THR A 2 1.80 -22.20 -27.66
C THR A 2 1.30 -21.13 -26.70
N ALA A 3 1.40 -21.38 -25.40
CA ALA A 3 1.09 -20.38 -24.38
C ALA A 3 2.06 -19.18 -24.52
N PRO A 4 1.60 -17.92 -24.34
CA PRO A 4 2.50 -16.78 -24.35
C PRO A 4 3.44 -16.86 -23.15
N SER A 5 4.74 -16.84 -23.43
CA SER A 5 5.79 -16.78 -22.42
C SER A 5 5.70 -15.47 -21.64
N ALA A 6 5.68 -15.55 -20.31
CA ALA A 6 5.79 -14.37 -19.46
C ALA A 6 7.11 -13.63 -19.77
N PRO A 7 7.10 -12.28 -19.82
CA PRO A 7 8.31 -11.53 -20.10
C PRO A 7 9.38 -11.80 -19.03
N SER A 8 10.55 -12.26 -19.48
CA SER A 8 11.74 -12.41 -18.65
C SER A 8 12.22 -11.03 -18.20
N LEU A 9 11.92 -10.67 -16.96
CA LEU A 9 12.44 -9.48 -16.30
C LEU A 9 13.92 -9.69 -15.97
N LYS A 10 14.81 -9.32 -16.89
CA LYS A 10 16.23 -9.10 -16.58
C LYS A 10 16.39 -7.73 -15.94
N THR A 11 16.11 -7.64 -14.65
CA THR A 11 16.53 -6.48 -13.86
C THR A 11 18.03 -6.62 -13.59
N SER A 12 18.87 -5.92 -14.36
CA SER A 12 20.31 -5.91 -14.09
C SER A 12 20.61 -5.05 -12.86
N ALA A 13 21.62 -5.42 -12.07
CA ALA A 13 22.09 -4.61 -10.93
C ALA A 13 22.45 -3.15 -11.32
N SER A 14 22.67 -2.88 -12.61
CA SER A 14 22.92 -1.55 -13.15
C SER A 14 21.71 -0.61 -13.16
N SER A 15 20.47 -1.11 -13.32
CA SER A 15 19.27 -0.25 -13.23
C SER A 15 18.98 0.12 -11.78
N TRP A 16 19.24 -0.81 -10.87
CA TRP A 16 19.18 -0.62 -9.42
C TRP A 16 19.99 0.59 -8.94
N CYS A 17 21.27 0.67 -9.30
CA CYS A 17 22.13 1.78 -8.87
C CYS A 17 21.75 3.13 -9.50
N ALA A 18 21.08 3.14 -10.66
CA ALA A 18 20.74 4.35 -11.39
C ALA A 18 19.44 5.01 -10.89
N GLU A 19 18.45 4.21 -10.49
CA GLU A 19 17.11 4.68 -10.11
C GLU A 19 16.97 4.92 -8.59
N MET A 20 17.80 4.26 -7.77
CA MET A 20 17.80 4.42 -6.30
C MET A 20 17.99 5.88 -5.83
N PRO A 21 18.91 6.70 -6.41
CA PRO A 21 19.02 8.11 -6.03
C PRO A 21 17.73 8.91 -6.24
N ALA A 22 16.95 8.59 -7.28
CA ALA A 22 15.70 9.28 -7.53
C ALA A 22 14.59 8.87 -6.55
N ALA A 23 14.52 7.58 -6.19
CA ALA A 23 13.64 7.12 -5.11
C ALA A 23 13.95 7.82 -3.79
N HIS A 24 15.24 7.94 -3.45
CA HIS A 24 15.69 8.64 -2.24
C HIS A 24 15.34 10.14 -2.28
N ASP A 25 15.63 10.85 -3.38
CA ASP A 25 15.31 12.28 -3.52
C ASP A 25 13.81 12.54 -3.36
N TYR A 26 12.95 11.67 -3.92
CA TYR A 26 11.51 11.78 -3.71
C TYR A 26 11.13 11.70 -2.22
N TRP A 27 11.63 10.69 -1.50
CA TRP A 27 11.30 10.49 -0.09
C TRP A 27 11.84 11.60 0.82
N ASP A 28 13.07 12.05 0.58
CA ASP A 28 13.73 13.07 1.38
C ASP A 28 13.10 14.47 1.21
N ARG A 29 12.40 14.71 0.09
CA ARG A 29 11.58 15.92 -0.09
C ARG A 29 10.30 15.92 0.74
N LEU A 30 9.81 14.75 1.16
CA LEU A 30 8.56 14.63 1.91
C LEU A 30 8.77 14.71 3.43
N GLY A 31 9.94 14.29 3.93
CA GLY A 31 10.22 14.30 5.35
C GLY A 31 11.58 13.69 5.70
N VAL A 32 11.80 13.45 7.00
CA VAL A 32 13.05 12.86 7.50
C VAL A 32 12.94 11.34 7.44
N SER A 33 13.83 10.72 6.67
CA SER A 33 13.96 9.26 6.60
C SER A 33 14.62 8.71 7.89
N ASP A 34 14.05 7.68 8.50
CA ASP A 34 14.72 6.92 9.56
C ASP A 34 15.89 6.10 8.97
N ASP A 35 16.99 6.01 9.71
CA ASP A 35 18.17 5.20 9.38
C ASP A 35 18.53 4.29 10.60
N PRO A 36 18.83 2.99 10.40
CA PRO A 36 18.83 2.25 9.14
C PRO A 36 17.41 1.94 8.61
N LEU A 37 17.32 1.60 7.32
CA LEU A 37 16.10 1.04 6.73
C LEU A 37 15.67 -0.25 7.43
N ILE A 38 14.41 -0.65 7.26
CA ILE A 38 13.92 -1.94 7.76
C ILE A 38 14.17 -2.99 6.68
N ASP A 39 15.05 -3.95 6.98
CA ASP A 39 15.33 -5.11 6.13
C ASP A 39 14.69 -6.37 6.74
N ARG A 40 13.87 -7.08 5.96
CA ARG A 40 13.31 -8.39 6.31
C ARG A 40 13.88 -9.45 5.38
N THR A 41 14.93 -10.12 5.82
CA THR A 41 15.57 -11.24 5.12
C THR A 41 14.73 -12.52 5.16
N ASP A 42 13.96 -12.69 6.23
CA ASP A 42 13.45 -14.00 6.62
C ASP A 42 12.05 -14.28 6.05
N SER A 43 11.36 -13.31 5.46
CA SER A 43 9.95 -13.47 5.08
C SER A 43 9.77 -14.00 3.67
N ALA A 44 10.41 -13.45 2.65
CA ALA A 44 10.18 -13.86 1.27
C ALA A 44 11.00 -15.09 0.88
N PHE A 45 12.32 -15.05 1.13
CA PHE A 45 13.24 -16.11 0.73
C PHE A 45 12.94 -17.43 1.45
N ALA A 46 12.68 -17.41 2.75
CA ALA A 46 12.34 -18.61 3.52
C ALA A 46 11.00 -19.24 3.12
N ARG A 47 10.08 -18.46 2.54
CA ARG A 47 8.79 -18.95 2.00
C ARG A 47 8.86 -19.34 0.51
N GLY A 48 10.04 -19.26 -0.10
CA GLY A 48 10.21 -19.49 -1.55
C GLY A 48 9.46 -18.47 -2.41
N LEU A 49 9.07 -17.32 -1.85
CA LEU A 49 8.36 -16.26 -2.54
C LEU A 49 9.36 -15.25 -3.11
N PRO A 50 9.04 -14.56 -4.22
CA PRO A 50 9.86 -13.46 -4.70
C PRO A 50 9.91 -12.32 -3.67
N SER A 51 11.13 -11.90 -3.28
CA SER A 51 11.40 -10.65 -2.55
C SER A 51 11.69 -9.47 -3.49
N TRP A 52 11.58 -8.25 -2.96
CA TRP A 52 12.02 -7.01 -3.60
C TRP A 52 12.84 -6.18 -2.60
N PRO A 53 14.09 -5.79 -2.91
CA PRO A 53 14.99 -6.38 -3.92
C PRO A 53 15.10 -7.91 -3.86
N THR A 54 15.65 -8.53 -4.90
CA THR A 54 16.08 -9.94 -4.86
C THR A 54 16.80 -10.28 -3.55
N GLY A 55 16.19 -11.15 -2.73
CA GLY A 55 16.79 -11.71 -1.52
C GLY A 55 16.20 -11.22 -0.19
N TYR A 56 15.59 -10.03 -0.11
CA TYR A 56 15.00 -9.49 1.13
C TYR A 56 13.93 -8.44 0.83
N GLU A 57 13.02 -8.18 1.76
CA GLU A 57 12.09 -7.04 1.68
C GLU A 57 12.72 -5.83 2.37
N ARG A 58 12.65 -4.65 1.75
CA ARG A 58 13.18 -3.41 2.33
C ARG A 58 12.13 -2.32 2.39
N TYR A 59 12.14 -1.60 3.51
CA TYR A 59 11.19 -0.52 3.78
C TYR A 59 11.87 0.70 4.35
N ARG A 60 11.36 1.86 3.94
CA ARG A 60 11.73 3.17 4.46
C ARG A 60 10.62 3.72 5.34
N ILE A 61 10.99 4.31 6.46
CA ILE A 61 10.09 5.13 7.28
C ILE A 61 10.44 6.58 7.01
N ILE A 62 9.45 7.37 6.58
CA ILE A 62 9.59 8.80 6.36
C ILE A 62 8.70 9.52 7.37
N ARG A 63 9.30 10.37 8.20
CA ARG A 63 8.60 11.18 9.19
C ARG A 63 8.34 12.56 8.62
N THR A 64 7.06 12.86 8.41
CA THR A 64 6.62 14.21 8.05
C THR A 64 6.18 14.95 9.32
N TRP A 65 5.82 16.22 9.18
CA TRP A 65 5.29 17.01 10.29
C TRP A 65 3.85 16.62 10.68
N GLN A 66 3.14 15.80 9.90
CA GLN A 66 1.75 15.37 10.19
C GLN A 66 1.58 13.85 10.29
N SER A 67 2.54 13.10 9.76
CA SER A 67 2.34 11.69 9.46
C SER A 67 3.64 10.90 9.44
N LEU A 68 3.48 9.59 9.51
CA LEU A 68 4.54 8.62 9.27
C LEU A 68 4.19 7.86 7.98
N ILE A 69 5.11 7.85 7.03
CA ILE A 69 4.97 7.09 5.79
C ILE A 69 5.84 5.84 5.91
N ILE A 70 5.27 4.69 5.59
CA ILE A 70 5.98 3.41 5.43
C ILE A 70 5.98 3.10 3.94
N ALA A 71 7.14 3.17 3.31
CA ALA A 71 7.30 2.95 1.88
C ALA A 71 8.13 1.70 1.59
N THR A 72 7.84 1.03 0.48
CA THR A 72 8.75 0.04 -0.09
C THR A 72 10.00 0.73 -0.63
N GLU A 73 11.09 -0.02 -0.66
CA GLU A 73 12.34 0.40 -1.28
C GLU A 73 12.87 -0.77 -2.11
N GLY A 74 12.84 -0.64 -3.45
CA GLY A 74 13.30 -1.67 -4.36
C GLY A 74 12.25 -2.24 -5.30
N LEU A 75 11.02 -1.70 -5.31
CA LEU A 75 10.07 -1.99 -6.36
C LEU A 75 10.32 -1.13 -7.61
N PHE A 76 11.07 -0.03 -7.51
CA PHE A 76 11.30 0.92 -8.59
C PHE A 76 11.79 0.32 -9.93
N PRO A 77 12.52 -0.84 -10.00
CA PRO A 77 12.82 -1.46 -11.29
C PRO A 77 11.59 -2.05 -12.02
N ARG A 78 10.43 -2.08 -11.33
CA ARG A 78 9.11 -2.36 -11.90
C ARG A 78 8.32 -1.09 -12.23
N GLY A 79 8.99 0.07 -12.16
CA GLY A 79 8.45 1.39 -12.44
C GLY A 79 7.60 1.99 -11.32
N LEU A 80 7.64 1.45 -10.10
CA LEU A 80 6.85 1.99 -8.98
C LEU A 80 7.46 1.73 -7.61
N GLU A 81 7.10 2.56 -6.64
CA GLU A 81 7.15 2.27 -5.21
C GLU A 81 5.74 2.40 -4.63
N CYS A 82 5.45 1.70 -3.52
CA CYS A 82 4.17 1.81 -2.84
C CYS A 82 4.36 2.16 -1.37
N TYR A 83 3.34 2.79 -0.79
CA TYR A 83 3.44 3.27 0.59
C TYR A 83 2.09 3.31 1.32
N LEU A 84 2.17 3.22 2.64
CA LEU A 84 1.08 3.53 3.57
C LEU A 84 1.44 4.81 4.31
N GLU A 85 0.44 5.65 4.59
CA GLU A 85 0.63 6.84 5.42
C GLU A 85 -0.26 6.80 6.65
N LEU A 86 0.35 6.94 7.81
CA LEU A 86 -0.29 6.92 9.11
C LEU A 86 -0.40 8.36 9.62
N PRO A 87 -1.61 8.90 9.80
CA PRO A 87 -1.78 10.25 10.33
C PRO A 87 -1.46 10.27 11.84
N HIS A 88 -0.95 11.41 12.35
CA HIS A 88 -0.74 11.63 13.78
C HIS A 88 0.14 10.58 14.49
N ALA A 89 1.06 9.96 13.76
CA ALA A 89 1.96 8.92 14.25
C ALA A 89 3.17 9.46 15.02
N GLU A 90 3.01 10.60 15.69
CA GLU A 90 4.06 11.19 16.53
C GLU A 90 4.44 10.22 17.66
N GLY A 91 5.75 10.02 17.86
CA GLY A 91 6.25 9.15 18.92
C GLY A 91 6.26 7.64 18.60
N ILE A 92 5.72 7.19 17.46
CA ILE A 92 5.89 5.79 17.04
C ILE A 92 7.36 5.54 16.72
N LEU A 93 8.01 4.69 17.51
CA LEU A 93 9.42 4.32 17.35
C LEU A 93 9.57 3.34 16.18
N ARG A 94 10.70 3.40 15.46
CA ARG A 94 11.03 2.47 14.36
C ARG A 94 10.82 1.00 14.72
N GLY A 95 11.32 0.55 15.87
CA GLY A 95 11.18 -0.86 16.30
C GLY A 95 9.73 -1.28 16.57
N GLN A 96 8.81 -0.34 16.79
CA GLN A 96 7.38 -0.63 16.90
C GLN A 96 6.77 -0.86 15.51
N VAL A 97 7.19 -0.08 14.49
CA VAL A 97 6.70 -0.18 13.11
C VAL A 97 6.93 -1.56 12.52
N GLU A 98 8.10 -2.17 12.81
CA GLU A 98 8.48 -3.51 12.32
C GLU A 98 7.45 -4.61 12.66
N HIS A 99 6.71 -4.43 13.75
CA HIS A 99 5.74 -5.39 14.26
C HIS A 99 4.29 -4.98 13.98
N GLN A 100 4.05 -3.88 13.27
CA GLN A 100 2.71 -3.42 12.95
C GLN A 100 2.12 -4.14 11.73
N TRP A 101 0.79 -4.28 11.77
CA TRP A 101 0.00 -4.85 10.67
C TRP A 101 0.22 -4.12 9.33
N HIS A 102 0.48 -2.81 9.36
CA HIS A 102 0.77 -1.98 8.20
C HIS A 102 1.88 -2.57 7.32
N LEU A 103 2.99 -2.99 7.94
CA LEU A 103 4.14 -3.52 7.22
C LEU A 103 3.81 -4.87 6.55
N SER A 104 3.01 -5.70 7.22
CA SER A 104 2.56 -6.99 6.68
C SER A 104 1.56 -6.82 5.54
N LEU A 105 0.72 -5.79 5.59
CA LEU A 105 -0.20 -5.43 4.51
C LEU A 105 0.58 -4.94 3.28
N LEU A 106 1.51 -4.00 3.51
CA LEU A 106 2.38 -3.45 2.46
C LEU A 106 3.23 -4.55 1.80
N SER A 107 3.80 -5.45 2.61
CA SER A 107 4.51 -6.65 2.14
C SER A 107 3.63 -7.51 1.23
N SER A 108 2.38 -7.76 1.62
CA SER A 108 1.46 -8.57 0.81
C SER A 108 1.17 -7.92 -0.55
N PHE A 109 0.94 -6.60 -0.58
CA PHE A 109 0.73 -5.86 -1.82
C PHE A 109 1.97 -5.90 -2.71
N ALA A 110 3.12 -5.55 -2.16
CA ALA A 110 4.38 -5.49 -2.87
C ALA A 110 4.83 -6.85 -3.41
N SER A 111 4.53 -7.95 -2.71
CA SER A 111 4.72 -9.31 -3.23
C SER A 111 3.81 -9.59 -4.44
N GLY A 112 2.57 -9.09 -4.43
CA GLY A 112 1.67 -9.13 -5.58
C GLY A 112 2.22 -8.37 -6.79
N ILE A 113 2.90 -7.24 -6.58
CA ILE A 113 3.61 -6.51 -7.64
C ILE A 113 4.84 -7.28 -8.12
N ALA A 114 5.63 -7.81 -7.19
CA ALA A 114 6.85 -8.57 -7.47
C ALA A 114 6.56 -9.89 -8.23
N THR A 115 5.39 -10.49 -8.04
CA THR A 115 4.95 -11.66 -8.80
C THR A 115 4.22 -11.30 -10.10
N GLY A 116 3.83 -10.02 -10.27
CA GLY A 116 3.00 -9.56 -11.37
C GLY A 116 1.50 -9.85 -11.19
N ALA A 117 1.08 -10.46 -10.07
CA ALA A 117 -0.30 -10.81 -9.79
C ALA A 117 -1.24 -9.60 -9.62
N LEU A 118 -0.69 -8.43 -9.29
CA LEU A 118 -1.44 -7.18 -9.14
C LEU A 118 -1.20 -6.18 -10.29
N LEU A 119 -0.64 -6.62 -11.41
CA LEU A 119 -0.42 -5.77 -12.59
C LEU A 119 -1.37 -6.20 -13.74
N PRO A 120 -2.07 -5.25 -14.41
CA PRO A 120 -2.11 -3.81 -14.13
C PRO A 120 -2.79 -3.50 -12.78
N LEU A 121 -2.44 -2.36 -12.17
CA LEU A 121 -2.98 -1.96 -10.87
C LEU A 121 -4.50 -1.75 -10.95
N PRO A 122 -5.31 -2.45 -10.14
CA PRO A 122 -6.73 -2.15 -10.00
C PRO A 122 -6.94 -0.90 -9.14
N ALA A 123 -8.14 -0.31 -9.17
CA ALA A 123 -8.49 0.81 -8.29
C ALA A 123 -8.60 0.40 -6.81
N ALA A 124 -8.97 -0.86 -6.57
CA ALA A 124 -9.05 -1.45 -5.25
C ALA A 124 -8.72 -2.95 -5.32
N THR A 125 -8.22 -3.52 -4.22
CA THR A 125 -7.98 -4.97 -4.10
C THR A 125 -8.21 -5.46 -2.67
N ALA A 126 -8.38 -6.77 -2.51
CA ALA A 126 -8.43 -7.43 -1.22
C ALA A 126 -7.10 -8.15 -0.96
N LEU A 127 -6.40 -7.76 0.09
CA LEU A 127 -5.13 -8.37 0.49
C LEU A 127 -5.33 -9.33 1.67
N PRO A 128 -4.48 -10.36 1.84
CA PRO A 128 -4.53 -11.21 3.02
C PRO A 128 -4.48 -10.38 4.32
N ALA A 129 -5.39 -10.65 5.25
CA ALA A 129 -5.47 -9.90 6.50
C ALA A 129 -4.20 -10.14 7.36
N PRO A 130 -3.50 -9.08 7.77
CA PRO A 130 -2.38 -9.21 8.71
C PRO A 130 -2.86 -9.63 10.12
N PRO A 131 -2.09 -10.45 10.87
CA PRO A 131 -2.42 -10.86 12.23
C PRO A 131 -2.14 -9.72 13.23
N SER A 132 -2.98 -8.69 13.23
CA SER A 132 -3.02 -7.54 14.17
C SER A 132 -3.73 -6.32 13.57
N ALA A 133 -4.25 -6.42 12.34
CA ALA A 133 -5.05 -5.32 11.80
C ALA A 133 -6.35 -5.16 12.61
N PRO A 134 -6.87 -3.93 12.75
CA PRO A 134 -8.12 -3.69 13.46
C PRO A 134 -9.30 -4.43 12.84
N LEU A 135 -10.18 -4.98 13.71
CA LEU A 135 -11.26 -5.87 13.30
C LEU A 135 -12.27 -5.22 12.34
N ASN A 136 -12.46 -3.90 12.42
CA ASN A 136 -13.31 -3.13 11.50
C ASN A 136 -12.77 -3.08 10.07
N LEU A 137 -11.50 -3.45 9.84
CA LEU A 137 -10.92 -3.57 8.50
C LEU A 137 -10.97 -5.00 7.96
N TYR A 138 -11.39 -5.98 8.76
CA TYR A 138 -11.45 -7.37 8.33
C TYR A 138 -12.70 -7.65 7.53
N GLY A 139 -12.50 -8.09 6.29
CA GLY A 139 -13.53 -8.71 5.46
C GLY A 139 -13.28 -10.20 5.29
N GLU A 140 -14.21 -10.87 4.63
CA GLU A 140 -14.03 -12.25 4.19
C GLU A 140 -14.29 -12.33 2.68
N LEU A 141 -13.36 -12.97 1.96
CA LEU A 141 -13.53 -13.25 0.54
C LEU A 141 -13.12 -14.70 0.27
N GLN A 142 -14.06 -15.51 -0.23
CA GLN A 142 -13.84 -16.92 -0.55
C GLN A 142 -13.30 -17.74 0.64
N GLY A 143 -13.84 -17.53 1.84
CA GLY A 143 -13.42 -18.25 3.05
C GLY A 143 -12.07 -17.80 3.62
N ARG A 144 -11.54 -16.65 3.19
CA ARG A 144 -10.27 -16.10 3.67
C ARG A 144 -10.47 -14.70 4.24
N LEU A 145 -9.81 -14.44 5.37
CA LEU A 145 -9.77 -13.10 5.95
C LEU A 145 -8.92 -12.17 5.07
N ILE A 146 -9.47 -11.01 4.77
CA ILE A 146 -8.84 -9.99 3.95
C ILE A 146 -8.90 -8.61 4.60
N VAL A 147 -8.02 -7.72 4.15
CA VAL A 147 -8.12 -6.27 4.34
C VAL A 147 -8.25 -5.65 2.94
N PRO A 148 -9.35 -4.96 2.63
CA PRO A 148 -9.50 -4.26 1.37
C PRO A 148 -8.71 -2.95 1.36
N VAL A 149 -8.22 -2.57 0.18
CA VAL A 149 -7.31 -1.45 -0.01
C VAL A 149 -7.65 -0.71 -1.31
N LEU A 150 -7.79 0.61 -1.25
CA LEU A 150 -7.75 1.49 -2.42
C LEU A 150 -6.30 1.72 -2.85
N ILE A 151 -6.08 1.77 -4.14
CA ILE A 151 -4.75 1.84 -4.74
C ILE A 151 -4.65 3.12 -5.59
N ASP A 152 -3.50 3.80 -5.47
CA ASP A 152 -3.15 4.96 -6.30
C ASP A 152 -4.15 6.12 -6.22
N VAL A 153 -4.68 6.35 -5.02
CA VAL A 153 -5.48 7.54 -4.74
C VAL A 153 -4.65 8.81 -4.94
N HIS A 154 -5.19 9.79 -5.66
CA HIS A 154 -4.46 11.05 -5.90
C HIS A 154 -4.25 11.82 -4.60
N VAL A 155 -3.00 12.24 -4.34
CA VAL A 155 -2.66 13.11 -3.22
C VAL A 155 -2.15 14.45 -3.73
N PRO A 156 -2.88 15.56 -3.54
CA PRO A 156 -2.52 16.84 -4.15
C PRO A 156 -1.13 17.37 -3.80
N SER A 157 -0.64 17.07 -2.60
CA SER A 157 0.67 17.51 -2.12
C SER A 157 1.83 16.60 -2.56
N ARG A 158 1.56 15.51 -3.29
CA ARG A 158 2.58 14.53 -3.66
C ARG A 158 2.57 14.24 -5.16
N PRO A 159 3.71 14.39 -5.85
CA PRO A 159 3.81 13.96 -7.24
C PRO A 159 3.58 12.45 -7.36
N ALA A 160 2.63 12.04 -8.19
CA ALA A 160 2.40 10.61 -8.45
C ALA A 160 3.56 9.94 -9.19
N HIS A 161 4.42 10.73 -9.85
CA HIS A 161 5.59 10.26 -10.58
C HIS A 161 6.79 11.16 -10.31
N HIS A 162 7.98 10.57 -10.22
CA HIS A 162 9.26 11.28 -10.18
C HIS A 162 10.34 10.41 -10.84
N GLU A 163 11.04 10.97 -11.83
CA GLU A 163 12.12 10.29 -12.59
C GLU A 163 11.74 8.90 -13.11
N GLY A 164 10.53 8.76 -13.65
CA GLY A 164 10.04 7.49 -14.23
C GLY A 164 9.51 6.46 -13.21
N ILE A 165 9.57 6.75 -11.91
CA ILE A 165 9.02 5.92 -10.84
C ILE A 165 7.63 6.45 -10.46
N ARG A 166 6.61 5.58 -10.42
CA ARG A 166 5.28 5.89 -9.88
C ARG A 166 5.23 5.65 -8.37
N TYR A 167 4.66 6.57 -7.60
CA TYR A 167 4.54 6.44 -6.15
C TYR A 167 3.09 6.19 -5.78
N VAL A 168 2.80 4.96 -5.36
CA VAL A 168 1.46 4.41 -5.23
C VAL A 168 1.02 4.39 -3.76
N PRO A 169 0.17 5.31 -3.31
CA PRO A 169 -0.45 5.21 -2.00
C PRO A 169 -1.38 4.01 -1.93
N LEU A 170 -1.35 3.32 -0.79
CA LEU A 170 -2.31 2.32 -0.38
C LEU A 170 -3.18 2.92 0.72
N THR A 171 -4.50 2.74 0.64
CA THR A 171 -5.44 3.21 1.65
C THR A 171 -6.34 2.07 2.08
N PRO A 172 -6.10 1.47 3.26
CA PRO A 172 -7.00 0.48 3.81
C PRO A 172 -8.40 1.05 3.99
N ILE A 173 -9.40 0.26 3.62
CA ILE A 173 -10.82 0.61 3.72
C ILE A 173 -11.60 -0.49 4.43
N THR A 174 -12.80 -0.16 4.88
CA THR A 174 -13.72 -1.15 5.46
C THR A 174 -14.23 -2.12 4.39
N PRO A 175 -14.67 -3.32 4.78
CA PRO A 175 -15.36 -4.24 3.87
C PRO A 175 -16.60 -3.61 3.21
N GLU A 176 -17.36 -2.81 3.94
CA GLU A 176 -18.56 -2.12 3.43
C GLU A 176 -18.21 -1.08 2.35
N GLU A 177 -17.17 -0.28 2.57
CA GLU A 177 -16.63 0.61 1.54
C GLU A 177 -16.17 -0.20 0.31
N PHE A 178 -15.54 -1.35 0.53
CA PHE A 178 -15.05 -2.20 -0.56
C PHE A 178 -16.19 -2.82 -1.39
N GLU A 179 -17.25 -3.31 -0.76
CA GLU A 179 -18.42 -3.80 -1.48
C GLU A 179 -19.11 -2.67 -2.27
N HIS A 180 -19.16 -1.45 -1.70
CA HIS A 180 -19.67 -0.28 -2.44
C HIS A 180 -18.80 0.04 -3.66
N VAL A 181 -17.46 0.00 -3.52
CA VAL A 181 -16.53 0.16 -4.65
C VAL A 181 -16.73 -0.93 -5.70
N ARG A 182 -16.91 -2.19 -5.30
CA ARG A 182 -17.19 -3.32 -6.21
C ARG A 182 -18.51 -3.13 -6.97
N ALA A 183 -19.50 -2.48 -6.38
CA ALA A 183 -20.76 -2.09 -7.02
C ALA A 183 -20.63 -0.82 -7.91
N GLY A 184 -19.43 -0.26 -8.08
CA GLY A 184 -19.17 0.93 -8.90
C GLY A 184 -19.15 2.25 -8.13
N GLY A 185 -19.29 2.22 -6.80
CA GLY A 185 -19.36 3.39 -5.92
C GLY A 185 -18.02 4.02 -5.51
N LEU A 186 -16.98 3.90 -6.34
CA LEU A 186 -15.64 4.43 -6.01
C LEU A 186 -15.66 5.94 -5.70
N GLU A 187 -16.37 6.72 -6.52
CA GLU A 187 -16.43 8.17 -6.31
C GLU A 187 -17.13 8.57 -5.02
N ASP A 188 -18.11 7.78 -4.54
CA ASP A 188 -18.77 8.06 -3.26
C ASP A 188 -17.81 7.85 -2.09
N VAL A 189 -17.07 6.73 -2.08
CA VAL A 189 -16.05 6.45 -1.06
C VAL A 189 -14.97 7.54 -1.09
N MET A 190 -14.49 7.89 -2.29
CA MET A 190 -13.48 8.94 -2.44
C MET A 190 -14.01 10.32 -2.02
N ARG A 191 -15.28 10.64 -2.30
CA ARG A 191 -15.91 11.89 -1.84
C ARG A 191 -15.95 11.94 -0.31
N ILE A 192 -16.51 10.93 0.35
CA ILE A 192 -16.64 10.87 1.82
C ILE A 192 -15.26 11.01 2.47
N ARG A 193 -14.26 10.26 1.99
CA ARG A 193 -12.91 10.34 2.54
C ARG A 193 -12.20 11.66 2.21
N ARG A 194 -12.47 12.30 1.07
CA ARG A 194 -11.92 13.63 0.75
C ARG A 194 -12.50 14.71 1.67
N GLU A 195 -13.81 14.67 1.91
CA GLU A 195 -14.49 15.57 2.86
C GLU A 195 -13.93 15.43 4.28
N ALA A 196 -13.64 14.19 4.70
CA ALA A 196 -12.98 13.89 5.97
C ALA A 196 -11.45 14.10 5.97
N LYS A 197 -10.85 14.48 4.82
CA LYS A 197 -9.39 14.63 4.63
C LYS A 197 -8.59 13.35 4.93
N THR A 198 -9.17 12.18 4.67
CA THR A 198 -8.60 10.86 4.98
C THR A 198 -8.41 9.94 3.77
N HIS A 199 -8.62 10.47 2.55
CA HIS A 199 -8.64 9.69 1.30
C HIS A 199 -7.36 8.95 0.92
N HIS A 200 -6.22 9.27 1.55
CA HIS A 200 -4.92 8.67 1.24
C HIS A 200 -4.15 8.18 2.47
N VAL A 201 -4.78 8.25 3.65
CA VAL A 201 -4.14 7.89 4.91
C VAL A 201 -4.87 6.70 5.53
N VAL A 202 -4.14 5.96 6.36
CA VAL A 202 -4.71 4.87 7.14
C VAL A 202 -5.67 5.45 8.17
N VAL A 203 -6.89 4.93 8.17
CA VAL A 203 -7.89 5.19 9.21
C VAL A 203 -8.33 3.84 9.73
N ASP A 204 -8.02 3.58 10.99
CA ASP A 204 -8.28 2.30 11.63
C ASP A 204 -9.18 2.43 12.87
N SER A 205 -9.45 3.66 13.31
CA SER A 205 -10.45 3.97 14.33
C SER A 205 -11.85 3.61 13.86
N ARG A 206 -12.50 2.72 14.62
CA ARG A 206 -13.88 2.27 14.37
C ARG A 206 -14.87 3.42 14.34
N GLU A 207 -14.75 4.39 15.25
CA GLU A 207 -15.65 5.55 15.32
C GLU A 207 -15.67 6.33 13.99
N VAL A 208 -14.48 6.52 13.40
CA VAL A 208 -14.34 7.24 12.14
C VAL A 208 -14.86 6.41 10.98
N THR A 209 -14.53 5.11 10.93
CA THR A 209 -14.96 4.23 9.85
C THR A 209 -16.48 3.98 9.85
N ASP A 210 -17.11 3.86 11.02
CA ASP A 210 -18.57 3.75 11.15
C ASP A 210 -19.24 5.02 10.61
N GLY A 211 -18.62 6.19 10.80
CA GLY A 211 -19.06 7.45 10.21
C GLY A 211 -18.96 7.50 8.67
N PHE A 212 -17.99 6.80 8.07
CA PHE A 212 -17.91 6.66 6.61
C PHE A 212 -19.04 5.76 6.09
N ILE A 213 -19.24 4.61 6.74
CA ILE A 213 -20.28 3.64 6.36
C ILE A 213 -21.67 4.28 6.42
N ALA A 214 -21.96 5.06 7.45
CA ALA A 214 -23.25 5.75 7.61
C ALA A 214 -23.57 6.77 6.49
N GLN A 215 -22.55 7.23 5.75
CA GLN A 215 -22.70 8.18 4.64
C GLN A 215 -22.74 7.51 3.27
N LEU A 216 -22.50 6.19 3.19
CA LEU A 216 -22.58 5.47 1.92
C LEU A 216 -24.03 5.47 1.41
N PRO A 217 -24.24 5.75 0.11
CA PRO A 217 -25.56 5.58 -0.50
C PRO A 217 -26.05 4.14 -0.35
N ALA A 218 -27.37 3.96 -0.29
CA ALA A 218 -27.94 2.63 -0.37
C ALA A 218 -27.51 1.94 -1.67
N SER A 219 -27.07 0.68 -1.57
CA SER A 219 -26.56 -0.07 -2.71
C SER A 219 -27.61 -0.11 -3.84
N PRO A 220 -27.23 0.15 -5.10
CA PRO A 220 -28.16 0.19 -6.23
C PRO A 220 -28.95 -1.12 -6.42
N ASP A 221 -28.45 -2.25 -5.91
CA ASP A 221 -29.09 -3.58 -5.98
C ASP A 221 -30.19 -3.82 -4.93
N SER A 222 -30.58 -2.78 -4.18
CA SER A 222 -31.67 -2.85 -3.19
C SER A 222 -33.06 -2.47 -3.73
N ARG A 223 -33.25 -2.45 -5.05
CA ARG A 223 -34.54 -2.19 -5.72
C ARG A 223 -34.96 -3.31 -6.67
#